data_AF-A0A954BUH0-F1
#
_entry.id   AF-A0A954BUH0-F1
#
_cell.length_a   1.000
_cell.length_b   1.000
_cell.length_c   1.000
_cell.angle_alpha   90.00
_cell.angle_beta   90.00
_cell.angle_gamma   90.00
#
_symmetry.space_group_name_H-M   'P 1'
#
loop_
_entity.id
_entity.type
_entity.pdbx_description
1 polymer ?
#
loop_
_entity_poly.entity_id
_entity_poly.type
_entity_poly.pdbx_seq_one_letter_code
_entity_poly.pdbx_strand_id
1 'polypeptide(L)'
;MAGKMLSTRESLSLQRVGKLFKREMLQECAALSLILLVAFLVLSIVSYDPADVPGAVWPLNEQPSNLGGRIGAISVHLGYTFLGVGTYLLVGVLGVYASLIFFRRKAADWPVRLIGTTMLVLTFSALFGDSYADSGIMPSRGGVIGTTIFGLLNANFGMTGTYLVLAFTALLSFLLA
;
A
#
# COMPACT_ATOMS: atom_id res chain seq x y z
N MET A 1 43.61 31.52 -20.47
CA MET A 1 43.17 30.20 -19.95
C MET A 1 42.23 30.30 -18.74
N ALA A 2 42.46 31.21 -17.79
CA ALA A 2 41.64 31.35 -16.57
C ALA A 2 40.14 31.66 -16.81
N GLY A 3 39.79 32.53 -17.77
CA GLY A 3 38.38 32.91 -18.05
C GLY A 3 37.50 31.76 -18.55
N LYS A 4 38.08 30.80 -19.30
CA LYS A 4 37.35 29.62 -19.80
C LYS A 4 37.03 28.62 -18.68
N MET A 5 37.87 28.58 -17.64
CA MET A 5 37.65 27.74 -16.45
C MET A 5 36.56 28.31 -15.51
N LEU A 6 36.45 29.64 -15.41
CA LEU A 6 35.42 30.29 -14.59
C LEU A 6 34.02 30.09 -15.19
N SER A 7 33.87 30.30 -16.50
CA SER A 7 32.59 30.08 -17.22
C SER A 7 32.08 28.63 -17.13
N THR A 8 32.97 27.64 -17.20
CA THR A 8 32.60 26.23 -17.04
C THR A 8 32.19 25.88 -15.60
N ARG A 9 32.79 26.51 -14.58
CA ARG A 9 32.39 26.30 -13.18
C ARG A 9 31.03 26.91 -12.87
N GLU A 10 30.73 28.08 -13.42
CA GLU A 10 29.42 28.72 -13.28
C GLU A 10 28.31 27.87 -13.93
N SER A 11 28.51 27.38 -15.15
CA SER A 11 27.51 26.54 -15.84
C SER A 11 27.25 25.21 -15.11
N LEU A 12 28.28 24.57 -14.58
CA LEU A 12 28.15 23.36 -13.75
C LEU A 12 27.41 23.64 -12.43
N SER A 13 27.64 24.80 -11.82
CA SER A 13 26.97 25.20 -10.58
C SER A 13 25.47 25.45 -10.79
N LEU A 14 25.10 26.15 -11.87
CA LEU A 14 23.70 26.42 -12.23
C LEU A 14 22.94 25.13 -12.59
N GLN A 15 23.58 24.22 -13.33
CA GLN A 15 22.99 22.90 -13.61
C GLN A 15 22.76 22.09 -12.33
N ARG A 16 23.70 22.15 -11.37
CA ARG A 16 23.58 21.43 -10.09
C ARG A 16 22.45 21.99 -9.24
N VAL A 17 22.35 23.33 -9.13
CA VAL A 17 21.27 24.01 -8.41
C VAL A 17 19.91 23.69 -9.03
N GLY A 18 19.78 23.76 -10.35
CA GLY A 18 18.52 23.40 -11.04
C GLY A 18 18.12 21.93 -10.83
N LYS A 19 19.09 21.01 -10.80
CA LYS A 19 18.82 19.58 -10.54
C LYS A 19 18.43 19.31 -9.08
N LEU A 20 19.01 20.03 -8.12
CA LEU A 20 18.63 19.97 -6.71
C LEU A 20 17.19 20.46 -6.52
N PHE A 21 16.89 21.64 -7.06
CA PHE A 21 15.56 22.25 -6.97
C PHE A 21 14.48 21.35 -7.58
N LYS A 22 14.71 20.79 -8.77
CA LYS A 22 13.78 19.83 -9.40
C LYS A 22 13.54 18.58 -8.54
N ARG A 23 14.57 18.05 -7.88
CA ARG A 23 14.44 16.88 -7.00
C ARG A 23 13.63 17.19 -5.75
N GLU A 24 13.86 18.35 -5.14
CA GLU A 24 13.11 18.81 -3.98
C GLU A 24 11.63 19.02 -4.31
N MET A 25 11.32 19.71 -5.41
CA MET A 25 9.95 19.90 -5.89
C MET A 25 9.26 18.56 -6.19
N LEU A 26 9.94 17.64 -6.89
CA LEU A 26 9.36 16.33 -7.21
C LEU A 26 9.05 15.54 -5.94
N GLN A 27 9.94 15.61 -4.94
CA GLN A 27 9.74 14.94 -3.66
C GLN A 27 8.57 15.52 -2.87
N GLU A 28 8.42 16.84 -2.85
CA GLU A 28 7.28 17.52 -2.19
C GLU A 28 5.96 17.18 -2.87
N CYS A 29 5.88 17.27 -4.20
CA CYS A 29 4.70 16.89 -4.96
C CYS A 29 4.34 15.41 -4.73
N ALA A 30 5.33 14.51 -4.72
CA ALA A 30 5.13 13.10 -4.46
C ALA A 30 4.63 12.86 -3.03
N ALA A 31 5.22 13.51 -2.03
CA ALA A 31 4.80 13.41 -0.63
C ALA A 31 3.34 13.85 -0.45
N LEU A 32 3.00 15.05 -0.95
CA LEU A 32 1.65 15.60 -0.82
C LEU A 32 0.61 14.74 -1.56
N SER A 33 0.95 14.26 -2.76
CA SER A 33 0.07 13.37 -3.53
C SER A 33 -0.18 12.05 -2.78
N LEU A 34 0.85 11.48 -2.17
CA LEU A 34 0.73 10.23 -1.42
C LEU A 34 -0.04 10.41 -0.11
N ILE A 35 0.18 11.52 0.61
CA ILE A 35 -0.60 11.87 1.80
C ILE A 35 -2.09 12.02 1.44
N LEU A 36 -2.40 12.74 0.35
CA LEU A 36 -3.77 12.92 -0.11
C LEU A 36 -4.41 11.58 -0.50
N LEU A 37 -3.67 10.72 -1.19
CA LEU A 37 -4.14 9.38 -1.55
C LEU A 37 -4.45 8.54 -0.30
N VAL A 38 -3.57 8.57 0.71
CA VAL A 38 -3.80 7.84 1.97
C VAL A 38 -5.04 8.38 2.69
N ALA A 39 -5.18 9.70 2.79
CA ALA A 39 -6.36 10.31 3.40
C ALA A 39 -7.65 9.93 2.65
N PHE A 40 -7.62 9.95 1.32
CA PHE A 40 -8.72 9.50 0.47
C PHE A 40 -9.09 8.03 0.72
N LEU A 41 -8.10 7.14 0.79
CA LEU A 41 -8.33 5.72 1.07
C LEU A 41 -8.86 5.47 2.49
N VAL A 42 -8.36 6.19 3.48
CA VAL A 42 -8.85 6.10 4.87
C VAL A 42 -10.31 6.54 4.95
N LEU A 43 -10.66 7.69 4.35
CA LEU A 43 -12.04 8.14 4.30
C LEU A 43 -12.93 7.12 3.59
N SER A 44 -12.46 6.60 2.45
CA SER A 44 -13.20 5.58 1.69
C SER A 44 -13.42 4.30 2.49
N ILE A 45 -12.43 3.87 3.30
CA ILE A 45 -12.55 2.69 4.17
C ILE A 45 -13.58 2.94 5.28
N VAL A 46 -13.50 4.10 5.94
CA VAL A 46 -14.37 4.43 7.07
C VAL A 46 -15.83 4.57 6.63
N SER A 47 -16.07 5.13 5.44
CA SER A 47 -17.42 5.29 4.87
C SER A 47 -17.77 4.18 3.87
N TYR A 48 -17.19 2.98 3.99
CA TYR A 48 -17.42 1.92 3.03
C TYR A 48 -18.82 1.31 3.19
N ASP A 49 -19.61 1.36 2.12
CA ASP A 49 -20.88 0.65 1.99
C ASP A 49 -20.81 -0.29 0.76
N PRO A 50 -21.00 -1.62 0.93
CA PRO A 50 -21.11 -2.56 -0.18
C PRO A 50 -22.17 -2.19 -1.22
N ALA A 51 -23.25 -1.52 -0.82
CA ALA A 51 -24.33 -1.08 -1.72
C ALA A 51 -23.92 0.08 -2.64
N ASP A 52 -22.75 0.70 -2.42
CA ASP A 52 -22.20 1.72 -3.32
C ASP A 52 -21.46 1.11 -4.53
N VAL A 53 -21.21 -0.20 -4.52
CA VAL A 53 -20.48 -0.90 -5.59
C VAL A 53 -21.45 -1.67 -6.48
N PRO A 54 -21.53 -1.34 -7.77
CA PRO A 54 -22.39 -2.06 -8.71
C PRO A 54 -22.04 -3.55 -8.77
N GLY A 55 -23.02 -4.40 -8.46
CA GLY A 55 -22.88 -5.85 -8.51
C GLY A 55 -22.32 -6.50 -7.24
N ALA A 56 -21.98 -5.72 -6.20
CA ALA A 56 -21.55 -6.28 -4.92
C ALA A 56 -22.74 -6.74 -4.06
N VAL A 57 -23.75 -5.87 -3.89
CA VAL A 57 -24.95 -6.15 -3.10
C VAL A 57 -26.17 -5.50 -3.79
N TRP A 58 -27.35 -6.11 -3.59
CA TRP A 58 -28.64 -5.54 -3.99
C TRP A 58 -29.50 -5.23 -2.76
N PRO A 59 -30.22 -4.10 -2.68
CA PRO A 59 -30.34 -3.03 -3.68
C PRO A 59 -29.11 -2.12 -3.77
N LEU A 60 -28.92 -1.51 -4.94
CA LEU A 60 -27.86 -0.53 -5.17
C LEU A 60 -28.28 0.84 -4.63
N ASN A 61 -27.37 1.54 -3.95
CA ASN A 61 -27.60 2.93 -3.57
C ASN A 61 -27.68 3.81 -4.82
N GLU A 62 -28.69 4.67 -4.92
CA GLU A 62 -28.84 5.60 -6.06
C GLU A 62 -27.70 6.63 -6.11
N GLN A 63 -27.20 7.02 -4.94
CA GLN A 63 -26.03 7.90 -4.79
C GLN A 63 -25.02 7.22 -3.84
N PRO A 64 -23.71 7.26 -4.16
CA PRO A 64 -22.72 6.62 -3.31
C PRO A 64 -22.64 7.32 -1.95
N SER A 65 -22.83 6.56 -0.87
CA SER A 65 -22.68 7.03 0.50
C SER A 65 -21.21 7.28 0.87
N ASN A 66 -20.29 6.59 0.19
CA ASN A 66 -18.86 6.68 0.39
C ASN A 66 -18.34 8.12 0.17
N LEU A 67 -17.57 8.64 1.12
CA LEU A 67 -16.98 9.97 1.06
C LEU A 67 -15.96 10.12 -0.08
N GLY A 68 -15.36 9.01 -0.53
CA GLY A 68 -14.53 8.94 -1.74
C GLY A 68 -15.33 8.76 -3.03
N GLY A 69 -16.66 8.80 -2.94
CA GLY A 69 -17.59 8.50 -4.01
C GLY A 69 -17.46 7.06 -4.53
N ARG A 70 -17.93 6.85 -5.76
CA ARG A 70 -17.90 5.54 -6.41
C ARG A 70 -16.48 4.97 -6.59
N ILE A 71 -15.49 5.83 -6.83
CA ILE A 71 -14.09 5.41 -6.97
C ILE A 71 -13.53 4.92 -5.64
N GLY A 72 -13.83 5.61 -4.53
CA GLY A 72 -13.46 5.18 -3.18
C GLY A 72 -14.07 3.82 -2.83
N ALA A 73 -15.38 3.68 -3.07
CA ALA A 73 -16.10 2.43 -2.83
C ALA A 73 -15.51 1.24 -3.61
N ILE A 74 -15.26 1.40 -4.91
CA ILE A 74 -14.66 0.35 -5.75
C ILE A 74 -13.24 0.01 -5.27
N SER A 75 -12.44 1.02 -4.94
CA SER A 75 -11.05 0.82 -4.51
C SER A 75 -10.98 -0.02 -3.23
N VAL A 76 -11.84 0.29 -2.25
CA VAL A 76 -11.94 -0.47 -1.00
C VAL A 76 -12.50 -1.86 -1.24
N HIS A 77 -13.53 -2.00 -2.07
CA HIS A 77 -14.11 -3.30 -2.39
C HIS A 77 -13.10 -4.24 -3.07
N LEU A 78 -12.30 -3.75 -4.01
CA LEU A 78 -11.21 -4.51 -4.61
C LEU A 78 -10.17 -4.90 -3.57
N GLY A 79 -9.78 -3.95 -2.70
CA GLY A 79 -8.90 -4.23 -1.57
C GLY A 79 -9.41 -5.40 -0.72
N TYR A 80 -10.65 -5.31 -0.23
CA TYR A 80 -11.25 -6.35 0.61
C TYR A 80 -11.42 -7.68 -0.12
N THR A 81 -11.75 -7.66 -1.41
CA THR A 81 -11.89 -8.88 -2.21
C THR A 81 -10.55 -9.61 -2.34
N PHE A 82 -9.47 -8.90 -2.70
CA PHE A 82 -8.19 -9.53 -2.96
C PHE A 82 -7.34 -9.74 -1.71
N LEU A 83 -7.27 -8.74 -0.83
CA LEU A 83 -6.36 -8.69 0.33
C LEU A 83 -7.08 -8.86 1.67
N GLY A 84 -8.40 -8.72 1.73
CA GLY A 84 -9.16 -8.79 2.98
C GLY A 84 -8.65 -7.78 4.01
N VAL A 85 -8.33 -8.23 5.23
CA VAL A 85 -7.77 -7.38 6.30
C VAL A 85 -6.41 -6.78 5.90
N GLY A 86 -5.71 -7.37 4.93
CA GLY A 86 -4.48 -6.81 4.34
C GLY A 86 -4.65 -5.42 3.74
N THR A 87 -5.86 -5.02 3.35
CA THR A 87 -6.14 -3.65 2.87
C THR A 87 -5.83 -2.60 3.93
N TYR A 88 -6.16 -2.85 5.19
CA TYR A 88 -5.88 -1.89 6.27
C TYR A 88 -4.38 -1.73 6.47
N LEU A 89 -3.63 -2.84 6.44
CA LEU A 89 -2.18 -2.81 6.56
C LEU A 89 -1.54 -2.08 5.37
N LEU A 90 -2.02 -2.33 4.14
CA LEU A 90 -1.55 -1.63 2.94
C LEU A 90 -1.71 -0.11 3.09
N VAL A 91 -2.89 0.37 3.47
CA VAL A 91 -3.14 1.80 3.66
C VAL A 91 -2.28 2.37 4.79
N GLY A 92 -2.11 1.63 5.89
CA GLY A 92 -1.21 2.02 6.99
C GLY A 92 0.24 2.19 6.53
N VAL A 93 0.77 1.21 5.79
CA VAL A 93 2.16 1.27 5.29
C VAL A 93 2.33 2.38 4.25
N LEU A 94 1.35 2.63 3.39
CA LEU A 94 1.35 3.79 2.50
C LEU A 94 1.41 5.11 3.29
N GLY A 95 0.70 5.21 4.42
CA GLY A 95 0.77 6.35 5.34
C GLY A 95 2.15 6.53 5.98
N VAL A 96 2.81 5.44 6.35
CA VAL A 96 4.20 5.47 6.84
C VAL A 96 5.14 5.97 5.75
N TYR A 97 5.04 5.45 4.52
CA TYR A 97 5.86 5.93 3.41
C TYR A 97 5.60 7.38 3.06
N ALA A 98 4.33 7.81 3.03
CA ALA A 98 3.95 9.22 2.86
C ALA A 98 4.65 10.12 3.87
N SER A 99 4.64 9.72 5.15
CA SER A 99 5.31 10.45 6.23
C SER A 99 6.83 10.47 6.05
N LEU A 100 7.45 9.34 5.69
CA LEU A 100 8.90 9.26 5.48
C LEU A 100 9.38 10.15 4.32
N ILE A 101 8.65 10.19 3.21
CA ILE A 101 8.95 11.05 2.06
C ILE A 101 8.78 12.52 2.47
N PHE A 102 7.71 12.84 3.21
CA PHE A 102 7.41 14.18 3.69
C PHE A 102 8.49 14.73 4.64
N PHE A 103 8.94 13.92 5.61
CA PHE A 103 10.02 14.29 6.53
C PHE A 103 11.42 14.22 5.90
N ARG A 104 11.51 14.02 4.58
CA ARG A 104 12.76 13.95 3.81
C ARG A 104 13.80 13.01 4.43
N ARG A 105 13.35 11.93 5.10
CA ARG A 105 14.28 10.93 5.63
C ARG A 105 14.92 10.21 4.44
N LYS A 106 16.24 10.07 4.48
CA LYS A 106 16.96 9.22 3.52
C LYS A 106 16.43 7.80 3.67
N ALA A 107 15.53 7.39 2.78
CA ALA A 107 15.09 6.01 2.70
C ALA A 107 16.26 5.19 2.14
N ALA A 108 16.72 4.21 2.93
CA ALA A 108 17.55 3.14 2.41
C ALA A 108 16.82 2.42 1.26
N ASP A 109 17.60 1.83 0.36
CA ASP A 109 17.24 1.02 -0.80
C ASP A 109 15.73 0.79 -1.03
N TRP A 110 15.10 1.76 -1.71
CA TRP A 110 13.68 1.72 -2.10
C TRP A 110 13.20 0.38 -2.69
N PRO A 111 13.98 -0.31 -3.55
CA PRO A 111 13.54 -1.60 -4.10
C PRO A 111 13.36 -2.68 -3.02
N VAL A 112 14.27 -2.76 -2.05
CA VAL A 112 14.24 -3.76 -0.99
C VAL A 112 13.05 -3.52 -0.06
N ARG A 113 12.80 -2.26 0.29
CA ARG A 113 11.67 -1.87 1.13
C ARG A 113 10.33 -2.14 0.48
N LEU A 114 10.24 -1.94 -0.84
CA LEU A 114 9.04 -2.28 -1.60
C LEU A 114 8.77 -3.78 -1.58
N ILE A 115 9.80 -4.61 -1.76
CA ILE A 115 9.70 -6.08 -1.68
C ILE A 115 9.30 -6.52 -0.27
N GLY A 116 9.95 -5.97 0.77
CA GLY A 116 9.60 -6.25 2.16
C GLY A 116 8.15 -5.90 2.46
N THR A 117 7.68 -4.73 2.02
CA THR A 117 6.30 -4.30 2.20
C THR A 117 5.29 -5.19 1.47
N THR A 118 5.54 -5.53 0.21
CA THR A 118 4.60 -6.38 -0.54
C THR A 118 4.52 -7.76 0.09
N MET A 119 5.65 -8.36 0.47
CA MET A 119 5.67 -9.61 1.21
C MET A 119 4.96 -9.50 2.57
N LEU A 120 5.11 -8.38 3.27
CA LEU A 120 4.45 -8.14 4.56
C LEU A 120 2.93 -8.11 4.41
N VAL A 121 2.41 -7.36 3.44
CA VAL A 121 0.97 -7.25 3.17
C VAL A 121 0.38 -8.59 2.76
N LEU A 122 1.06 -9.33 1.87
CA LEU A 122 0.62 -10.66 1.43
C LEU A 122 0.63 -11.68 2.58
N THR A 123 1.69 -11.67 3.39
CA THR A 123 1.79 -12.56 4.56
C THR A 123 0.71 -12.23 5.58
N PHE A 124 0.47 -10.95 5.84
CA PHE A 124 -0.58 -10.53 6.77
C PHE A 124 -1.98 -10.92 6.28
N SER A 125 -2.25 -10.76 4.99
CA SER A 125 -3.47 -11.27 4.35
C SER A 125 -3.60 -12.79 4.50
N ALA A 126 -2.52 -13.54 4.29
CA ALA A 126 -2.50 -15.00 4.43
C ALA A 126 -2.69 -15.50 5.88
N LEU A 127 -2.23 -14.75 6.89
CA LEU A 127 -2.47 -15.09 8.30
C LEU A 127 -3.96 -15.21 8.65
N PHE A 128 -4.81 -14.45 7.96
CA PHE A 128 -6.27 -14.51 8.11
C PHE A 128 -6.96 -15.34 7.02
N GLY A 129 -6.21 -16.10 6.23
CA GLY A 129 -6.72 -16.89 5.10
C GLY A 129 -7.70 -17.99 5.50
N ASP A 130 -7.54 -18.60 6.68
CA ASP A 130 -8.43 -19.64 7.22
C ASP A 130 -9.70 -19.09 7.86
N SER A 131 -9.75 -17.78 8.10
CA SER A 131 -10.85 -17.16 8.82
C SER A 131 -11.98 -16.77 7.87
N TYR A 132 -13.14 -17.39 8.07
CA TYR A 132 -14.38 -16.97 7.42
C TYR A 132 -14.73 -15.53 7.79
N ALA A 133 -15.30 -14.80 6.85
CA ALA A 133 -15.78 -13.45 7.05
C ALA A 133 -17.30 -13.46 7.29
N ASP A 134 -17.71 -13.13 8.50
CA ASP A 134 -19.12 -13.20 8.93
C ASP A 134 -20.04 -12.24 8.15
N SER A 135 -19.49 -11.16 7.57
CA SER A 135 -20.28 -10.09 6.96
C SER A 135 -20.61 -10.30 5.48
N GLY A 136 -20.05 -11.32 4.81
CA GLY A 136 -20.22 -11.53 3.36
C GLY A 136 -19.62 -10.43 2.46
N ILE A 137 -19.04 -9.39 3.05
CA ILE A 137 -18.41 -8.24 2.35
C ILE A 137 -17.11 -8.66 1.68
N MET A 138 -16.41 -9.62 2.28
CA MET A 138 -15.16 -10.18 1.77
C MET A 138 -15.32 -11.70 1.69
N PRO A 139 -14.75 -12.38 0.66
CA PRO A 139 -14.84 -13.83 0.53
C PRO A 139 -14.27 -14.59 1.74
N SER A 140 -13.26 -14.00 2.37
CA SER A 140 -12.63 -14.44 3.61
C SER A 140 -11.97 -13.23 4.27
N ARG A 141 -11.56 -13.35 5.54
CA ARG A 141 -10.79 -12.29 6.19
C ARG A 141 -9.43 -12.09 5.52
N GLY A 142 -8.86 -13.11 4.91
CA GLY A 142 -7.62 -12.99 4.12
C GLY A 142 -7.82 -12.47 2.70
N GLY A 143 -9.05 -12.30 2.21
CA GLY A 143 -9.31 -12.12 0.78
C GLY A 143 -8.89 -13.33 -0.05
N VAL A 144 -9.06 -13.22 -1.38
CA VAL A 144 -8.73 -14.30 -2.34
C VAL A 144 -7.25 -14.66 -2.32
N ILE A 145 -6.35 -13.68 -2.18
CA ILE A 145 -4.92 -13.93 -2.19
C ILE A 145 -4.49 -14.62 -0.89
N GLY A 146 -4.97 -14.13 0.26
CA GLY A 146 -4.63 -14.70 1.56
C GLY A 146 -5.13 -16.14 1.72
N THR A 147 -6.37 -16.43 1.30
CA THR A 147 -6.90 -17.82 1.32
C THR A 147 -6.10 -18.74 0.42
N THR A 148 -5.71 -18.28 -0.77
CA THR A 148 -4.95 -19.10 -1.71
C THR A 148 -3.56 -19.42 -1.16
N ILE A 149 -2.85 -18.42 -0.60
CA ILE A 149 -1.54 -18.62 0.03
C ILE A 149 -1.65 -19.54 1.24
N PHE A 150 -2.62 -19.29 2.12
CA PHE A 150 -2.84 -20.12 3.31
C PHE A 150 -3.18 -21.56 2.92
N GLY A 151 -4.09 -21.76 1.95
CA GLY A 151 -4.48 -23.08 1.47
C GLY A 151 -3.31 -23.86 0.86
N LEU A 152 -2.44 -23.18 0.09
CA LEU A 152 -1.24 -23.80 -0.48
C LEU A 152 -0.26 -24.23 0.62
N LEU A 153 -0.02 -23.38 1.62
CA LEU A 153 0.84 -23.72 2.75
C LEU A 153 0.25 -24.86 3.58
N ASN A 154 -1.05 -24.80 3.87
CA ASN A 154 -1.73 -25.81 4.68
C ASN A 154 -1.75 -27.18 4.00
N ALA A 155 -1.90 -27.22 2.68
CA ALA A 155 -1.83 -28.45 1.90
C ALA A 155 -0.45 -29.13 1.93
N ASN A 156 0.63 -28.37 2.10
CA ASN A 156 2.01 -28.89 2.07
C ASN A 156 2.62 -29.10 3.47
N PHE A 157 2.33 -28.22 4.42
CA PHE A 157 2.97 -28.17 5.74
C PHE A 157 2.00 -28.49 6.90
N GLY A 158 0.71 -28.64 6.62
CA GLY A 158 -0.34 -28.70 7.64
C GLY A 158 -0.52 -27.37 8.38
N MET A 159 -1.45 -27.35 9.31
CA MET A 159 -1.89 -26.11 9.96
C MET A 159 -0.77 -25.46 10.79
N THR A 160 -0.10 -26.25 11.65
CA THR A 160 1.01 -25.76 12.48
C THR A 160 2.18 -25.27 11.64
N GLY A 161 2.56 -26.02 10.60
CA GLY A 161 3.66 -25.64 9.72
C GLY A 161 3.36 -24.36 8.92
N THR A 162 2.11 -24.16 8.52
CA THR A 162 1.66 -22.93 7.84
C THR A 162 1.89 -21.70 8.70
N TYR A 163 1.45 -21.72 9.96
CA TYR A 163 1.65 -20.58 10.87
C TYR A 163 3.13 -20.34 11.17
N LEU A 164 3.97 -21.38 11.24
CA LEU A 164 5.42 -21.22 11.41
C LEU A 164 6.05 -20.52 10.20
N VAL A 165 5.70 -20.95 8.97
CA VAL A 165 6.20 -20.32 7.74
C VAL A 165 5.73 -18.88 7.65
N LEU A 166 4.44 -18.61 7.91
CA LEU A 166 3.88 -17.25 7.90
C LEU A 166 4.52 -16.35 8.96
N ALA A 167 4.79 -16.86 10.16
CA ALA A 167 5.48 -16.11 11.20
C ALA A 167 6.91 -15.75 10.76
N PHE A 168 7.64 -16.71 10.18
CA PHE A 168 8.98 -16.47 9.67
C PHE A 168 8.99 -15.45 8.53
N THR A 169 8.11 -15.59 7.54
CA THR A 169 8.03 -14.63 6.43
C THR A 169 7.55 -13.26 6.90
N ALA A 170 6.67 -13.17 7.89
CA ALA A 170 6.24 -11.89 8.47
C ALA A 170 7.42 -11.14 9.10
N LEU A 171 8.24 -11.83 9.90
CA LEU A 171 9.43 -11.25 10.52
C LEU A 171 10.46 -10.81 9.48
N LEU A 172 10.73 -11.66 8.48
CA LEU A 172 11.64 -11.32 7.38
C LEU A 172 11.14 -10.09 6.61
N SER A 173 9.84 -10.05 6.31
CA SER A 173 9.23 -8.95 5.57
C SER A 173 9.27 -7.64 6.35
N PHE A 174 9.01 -7.70 7.66
CA PHE A 174 9.12 -6.55 8.54
C PHE A 174 10.55 -6.01 8.65
N LEU A 175 11.55 -6.90 8.64
CA LEU A 175 12.97 -6.51 8.64
C LEU A 175 13.38 -5.80 7.32
N LEU A 176 12.77 -6.20 6.20
CA LEU A 176 13.08 -5.65 4.87
C LEU A 176 12.33 -4.33 4.58
N ALA A 177 11.16 -4.11 5.19
CA ALA A 177 10.25 -2.97 4.93
C ALA A 177 10.71 -1.63 5.55
#